data_AF-A0A7X2PQI8-F1
#
_entry.id   AF-A0A7X2PQI8-F1
#
_cell.length_a   1.000
_cell.length_b   1.000
_cell.length_c   1.000
_cell.angle_alpha   90.00
_cell.angle_beta   90.00
_cell.angle_gamma   90.00
#
_symmetry.space_group_name_H-M   'P 1'
#
loop_
_entity.id
_entity.type
_entity.pdbx_description
1 polymer ?
#
loop_
_entity_poly.entity_id
_entity_poly.type
_entity_poly.pdbx_seq_one_letter_code
_entity_poly.pdbx_strand_id
1 'polypeptide(L)'
;MASLLSVGLALQVASPAPPVPADGGQVQTDPAPAILRIRVLEGEGSIHTAGTRSSQPIVIFLTDEAGRPVEGASVSLRLPDEAPTGLFANGMRTEIAVTGPDGRVAIRGIQWARAAGPVQLRITANKGEARAGILSTQYVTEPAGSSQPRRGPDPAGPPRPSINKEQPSRSKWILLAALIGGAAAGGVAAAARSGSTAPGAPPLAAVTLPTATIGNPTITIGPP
;
A
#
# COMPACT_ATOMS: atom_id res chain seq x y z
N MET A 1 -80.73 13.10 50.03
CA MET A 1 -80.14 11.77 49.79
C MET A 1 -80.23 11.55 48.28
N ALA A 2 -79.25 11.97 47.48
CA ALA A 2 -77.93 11.36 47.22
C ALA A 2 -77.98 10.09 46.35
N SER A 3 -77.09 10.06 45.34
CA SER A 3 -76.76 9.03 44.34
C SER A 3 -77.55 9.03 43.04
N LEU A 4 -77.05 9.35 41.83
CA LEU A 4 -75.74 9.32 41.11
C LEU A 4 -75.93 8.45 39.85
N LEU A 5 -76.28 9.08 38.73
CA LEU A 5 -76.14 8.48 37.39
C LEU A 5 -74.68 8.63 36.96
N SER A 6 -73.98 7.51 36.81
CA SER A 6 -72.66 7.46 36.17
C SER A 6 -72.83 7.56 34.65
N VAL A 7 -72.42 8.69 34.07
CA VAL A 7 -72.17 8.82 32.64
C VAL A 7 -70.67 8.66 32.42
N GLY A 8 -70.27 7.54 31.81
CA GLY A 8 -68.90 7.32 31.38
C GLY A 8 -68.59 8.18 30.17
N LEU A 9 -67.90 9.30 30.38
CA LEU A 9 -67.34 10.13 29.32
C LEU A 9 -66.05 9.49 28.83
N ALA A 10 -66.11 8.79 27.70
CA ALA A 10 -64.91 8.37 26.99
C ALA A 10 -64.23 9.62 26.41
N LEU A 11 -63.10 10.04 27.00
CA LEU A 11 -62.18 10.96 26.37
C LEU A 11 -61.59 10.27 25.13
N GLN A 12 -62.16 10.57 23.97
CA GLN A 12 -61.52 10.30 22.70
C GLN A 12 -60.27 11.20 22.63
N VAL A 13 -59.11 10.62 22.94
CA VAL A 13 -57.81 11.27 22.72
C VAL A 13 -57.65 11.43 21.20
N ALA A 14 -57.90 12.63 20.71
CA ALA A 14 -57.57 13.01 19.34
C ALA A 14 -56.05 12.92 19.18
N SER A 15 -55.57 11.94 18.42
CA SER A 15 -54.16 11.89 18.02
C SER A 15 -53.85 13.15 17.19
N PRO A 16 -52.83 13.94 17.54
CA PRO A 16 -52.36 14.99 16.65
C PRO A 16 -51.80 14.34 15.37
N ALA A 17 -52.31 14.77 14.22
CA ALA A 17 -51.74 14.41 12.93
C ALA A 17 -50.24 14.80 12.89
N PRO A 18 -49.36 14.01 12.26
CA PRO A 18 -47.98 14.42 12.04
C PRO A 18 -47.97 15.74 11.25
N PRO A 19 -47.06 16.68 11.55
CA PRO A 19 -46.89 17.88 10.74
C PRO A 19 -46.54 17.43 9.32
N VAL A 20 -47.44 17.68 8.37
CA VAL A 20 -47.13 17.58 6.95
C VAL A 20 -46.04 18.62 6.70
N PRO A 21 -44.81 18.24 6.29
CA PRO A 21 -43.81 19.22 5.91
C PRO A 21 -44.31 19.93 4.64
N ALA A 22 -44.85 21.14 4.83
CA ALA A 22 -45.13 22.09 3.77
C ALA A 22 -43.81 22.78 3.40
N ASP A 23 -42.95 22.05 2.70
CA ASP A 23 -41.90 22.62 1.87
C ASP A 23 -41.51 21.52 0.88
N GLY A 24 -41.81 21.75 -0.40
CA GLY A 24 -41.33 20.97 -1.52
C GLY A 24 -39.83 21.16 -1.74
N GLY A 25 -39.04 21.06 -0.67
CA GLY A 25 -37.61 20.85 -0.74
C GLY A 25 -37.42 19.54 -1.46
N GLN A 26 -37.17 19.64 -2.77
CA GLN A 26 -36.59 18.56 -3.55
C GLN A 26 -35.48 18.00 -2.66
N VAL A 27 -35.61 16.75 -2.21
CA VAL A 27 -34.43 16.00 -1.81
C VAL A 27 -33.60 16.00 -3.08
N GLN A 28 -32.70 16.98 -3.18
CA GLN A 28 -31.77 17.14 -4.28
C GLN A 28 -30.92 15.88 -4.21
N THR A 29 -31.44 14.84 -4.85
CA THR A 29 -30.74 13.59 -5.04
C THR A 29 -29.69 13.99 -6.03
N ASP A 30 -28.52 14.38 -5.53
CA ASP A 30 -27.35 14.62 -6.36
C ASP A 30 -27.27 13.41 -7.30
N PRO A 31 -27.41 13.61 -8.63
CA PRO A 31 -27.53 12.50 -9.55
C PRO A 31 -26.33 11.60 -9.35
N ALA A 32 -26.59 10.35 -8.92
CA ALA A 32 -25.53 9.38 -8.73
C ALA A 32 -24.77 9.25 -10.05
N PRO A 33 -23.42 9.29 -10.04
CA PRO A 33 -22.64 9.22 -11.26
C PRO A 33 -22.96 7.92 -12.01
N ALA A 34 -23.00 7.98 -13.34
CA ALA A 34 -23.25 6.79 -14.17
C ALA A 34 -21.98 5.96 -14.39
N ILE A 35 -20.80 6.61 -14.36
CA ILE A 35 -19.50 5.96 -14.55
C ILE A 35 -18.55 6.41 -13.46
N LEU A 36 -17.81 5.46 -12.88
CA LEU A 36 -16.72 5.75 -11.94
C LEU A 36 -15.37 5.48 -12.59
N ARG A 37 -14.41 6.35 -12.32
CA ARG A 37 -13.00 6.18 -12.67
C ARG A 37 -12.18 6.13 -11.39
N ILE A 38 -11.33 5.12 -11.28
CA ILE A 38 -10.45 4.91 -10.14
C ILE A 38 -9.03 5.27 -10.56
N ARG A 39 -8.35 6.09 -9.75
CA ARG A 39 -6.91 6.36 -9.85
C ARG A 39 -6.25 6.07 -8.52
N VAL A 40 -5.17 5.30 -8.54
CA VAL A 40 -4.31 5.13 -7.36
C VAL A 40 -3.29 6.27 -7.38
N LEU A 41 -3.31 7.10 -6.34
CA LEU A 41 -2.39 8.23 -6.20
C LEU A 41 -1.13 7.82 -5.42
N GLU A 42 -1.27 6.93 -4.44
CA GLU A 42 -0.16 6.44 -3.62
C GLU A 42 -0.35 4.95 -3.31
N GLY A 43 0.76 4.23 -3.12
CA GLY A 43 0.77 2.82 -2.75
C GLY A 43 0.90 1.85 -3.93
N GLU A 44 0.76 2.32 -5.18
CA GLU A 44 1.04 1.51 -6.36
C GLU A 44 2.55 1.36 -6.56
N GLY A 45 3.01 0.14 -6.85
CA GLY A 45 4.42 -0.19 -6.98
C GLY A 45 5.22 -0.14 -5.67
N SER A 46 4.60 0.16 -4.53
CA SER A 46 5.28 0.26 -3.24
C SER A 46 5.93 -1.05 -2.83
N ILE A 47 7.09 -0.93 -2.19
CA ILE A 47 7.89 -2.06 -1.68
C ILE A 47 7.78 -2.10 -0.16
N HIS A 48 7.43 -3.27 0.37
CA HIS A 48 7.24 -3.50 1.80
C HIS A 48 8.08 -4.67 2.29
N THR A 49 8.44 -4.67 3.57
CA THR A 49 9.16 -5.79 4.17
C THR A 49 8.19 -6.86 4.67
N ALA A 50 8.47 -8.13 4.34
CA ALA A 50 7.66 -9.27 4.75
C ALA A 50 7.55 -9.37 6.28
N GLY A 51 6.34 -9.63 6.78
CA GLY A 51 6.07 -9.69 8.21
C GLY A 51 6.03 -8.33 8.93
N THR A 52 6.04 -7.21 8.20
CA THR A 52 5.95 -5.87 8.78
C THR A 52 4.64 -5.17 8.42
N ARG A 53 4.30 -4.13 9.18
CA ARG A 53 3.18 -3.24 8.85
C ARG A 53 3.61 -2.23 7.79
N SER A 54 2.77 -2.03 6.78
CA SER A 54 2.92 -0.96 5.79
C SER A 54 3.07 0.39 6.48
N SER A 55 4.14 1.10 6.13
CA SER A 55 4.39 2.48 6.56
C SER A 55 3.70 3.51 5.67
N GLN A 56 3.36 3.12 4.44
CA GLN A 56 2.70 3.98 3.45
C GLN A 56 1.19 3.69 3.39
N PRO A 57 0.34 4.72 3.28
CA PRO A 57 -1.06 4.53 2.95
C PRO A 57 -1.24 4.21 1.45
N ILE A 58 -2.38 3.63 1.11
CA ILE A 58 -2.87 3.53 -0.26
C ILE A 58 -3.89 4.64 -0.41
N VAL A 59 -3.58 5.61 -1.26
CA VAL A 59 -4.45 6.75 -1.53
C VAL A 59 -5.10 6.56 -2.88
N ILE A 60 -6.43 6.61 -2.90
CA ILE A 60 -7.24 6.37 -4.09
C ILE A 60 -8.09 7.61 -4.33
N PHE A 61 -8.17 8.00 -5.60
CA PHE A 61 -8.96 9.12 -6.07
C PHE A 61 -10.03 8.63 -7.04
N LEU A 62 -11.28 8.95 -6.74
CA LEU A 62 -12.44 8.62 -7.56
C LEU A 62 -12.94 9.86 -8.28
N THR A 63 -13.14 9.71 -9.60
CA THR A 63 -13.77 10.74 -10.42
C THR A 63 -14.95 10.18 -11.20
N ASP A 64 -15.92 11.03 -11.50
CA ASP A 64 -17.01 10.72 -12.42
C ASP A 64 -16.56 10.76 -13.90
N GLU A 65 -17.51 10.61 -14.82
CA GLU A 65 -17.29 10.75 -16.26
C GLU A 65 -16.75 12.13 -16.67
N ALA A 66 -17.18 13.19 -15.98
CA ALA A 66 -16.78 14.58 -16.21
C ALA A 66 -15.42 14.93 -15.55
N GLY A 67 -14.84 14.01 -14.77
CA GLY A 67 -13.59 14.20 -14.05
C GLY A 67 -13.74 14.91 -12.70
N ARG A 68 -14.97 15.11 -12.21
CA ARG A 68 -15.26 15.70 -10.89
C ARG A 68 -15.01 14.67 -9.79
N PRO A 69 -14.52 15.10 -8.60
CA PRO A 69 -14.34 14.21 -7.46
C PRO A 69 -15.69 13.62 -7.01
N VAL A 70 -15.70 12.33 -6.66
CA VAL A 70 -16.92 11.65 -6.18
C VAL A 70 -16.85 11.45 -4.67
N GLU A 71 -17.69 12.18 -3.95
CA GLU A 71 -17.87 12.03 -2.50
C GLU A 71 -18.78 10.85 -2.15
N GLY A 72 -18.53 10.20 -1.02
CA GLY A 72 -19.44 9.20 -0.46
C GLY A 72 -19.56 7.93 -1.28
N ALA A 73 -18.55 7.61 -2.09
CA ALA A 73 -18.45 6.34 -2.81
C ALA A 73 -17.79 5.29 -1.92
N SER A 74 -18.31 4.06 -1.94
CA SER A 74 -17.72 2.96 -1.18
C SER A 74 -16.60 2.30 -1.98
N VAL A 75 -15.42 2.23 -1.38
CA VAL A 75 -14.21 1.66 -1.97
C VAL A 75 -13.79 0.44 -1.15
N SER A 76 -13.82 -0.73 -1.78
CA SER A 76 -13.39 -2.00 -1.22
C SER A 76 -12.02 -2.37 -1.77
N LEU A 77 -11.08 -2.62 -0.87
CA LEU A 77 -9.76 -3.15 -1.16
C LEU A 77 -9.70 -4.58 -0.69
N ARG A 78 -9.28 -5.49 -1.55
CA ARG A 78 -9.16 -6.91 -1.24
C ARG A 78 -7.76 -7.42 -1.59
N LEU A 79 -7.09 -7.97 -0.59
CA LEU A 79 -5.83 -8.67 -0.74
C LEU A 79 -6.07 -10.09 -1.29
N PRO A 80 -5.07 -10.70 -1.98
CA PRO A 80 -5.17 -12.08 -2.43
C PRO A 80 -5.43 -13.07 -1.30
N ASP A 81 -6.09 -14.18 -1.60
CA ASP A 81 -6.35 -15.23 -0.60
C ASP A 81 -5.08 -16.04 -0.29
N GLU A 82 -4.24 -16.22 -1.31
CA GLU A 82 -2.98 -16.97 -1.26
C GLU A 82 -1.78 -16.05 -1.12
N ALA A 83 -0.67 -16.62 -0.62
CA ALA A 83 0.59 -15.89 -0.51
C ALA A 83 1.20 -15.62 -1.89
N PRO A 84 1.81 -14.44 -2.14
CA PRO A 84 2.03 -13.33 -1.20
C PRO A 84 0.76 -12.52 -0.88
N THR A 85 0.50 -12.24 0.41
CA THR A 85 -0.72 -11.56 0.90
C THR A 85 -0.45 -10.75 2.18
N GLY A 86 -1.50 -10.23 2.82
CA GLY A 86 -1.48 -9.57 4.11
C GLY A 86 -2.87 -9.50 4.75
N LEU A 87 -2.97 -8.75 5.85
CA LEU A 87 -4.22 -8.41 6.51
C LEU A 87 -4.31 -6.90 6.69
N PHE A 88 -5.48 -6.32 6.52
CA PHE A 88 -5.73 -4.91 6.84
C PHE A 88 -5.72 -4.67 8.36
N ALA A 89 -5.82 -3.40 8.77
CA ALA A 89 -5.80 -3.04 10.19
C ALA A 89 -6.96 -3.67 10.98
N ASN A 90 -8.06 -4.02 10.29
CA ASN A 90 -9.20 -4.75 10.84
C ASN A 90 -8.98 -6.27 11.00
N GLY A 91 -7.79 -6.78 10.65
CA GLY A 91 -7.47 -8.21 10.68
C GLY A 91 -8.10 -9.04 9.56
N MET A 92 -8.78 -8.40 8.60
CA MET A 92 -9.39 -9.05 7.44
C MET A 92 -8.56 -8.84 6.18
N ARG A 93 -8.82 -9.65 5.15
CA ARG A 93 -8.25 -9.47 3.80
C ARG A 93 -8.98 -8.41 2.97
N THR A 94 -10.10 -7.90 3.48
CA THR A 94 -10.90 -6.87 2.82
C THR A 94 -11.06 -5.70 3.77
N GLU A 95 -10.83 -4.50 3.26
CA GLU A 95 -11.16 -3.25 3.94
C GLU A 95 -12.08 -2.42 3.05
N ILE A 96 -13.07 -1.78 3.67
CA ILE A 96 -14.02 -0.90 2.99
C ILE A 96 -13.90 0.48 3.62
N ALA A 97 -13.73 1.48 2.79
CA ALA A 97 -13.70 2.88 3.20
C ALA A 97 -14.56 3.71 2.25
N VAL A 98 -14.93 4.91 2.69
CA VAL A 98 -15.79 5.83 1.94
C VAL A 98 -14.97 7.04 1.51
N THR A 99 -15.17 7.53 0.29
CA THR A 99 -14.49 8.74 -0.19
C THR A 99 -15.02 10.00 0.48
N GLY A 100 -14.13 10.93 0.78
CA GLY A 100 -14.47 12.26 1.31
C GLY A 100 -14.92 13.25 0.22
N PRO A 101 -15.17 14.52 0.60
CA PRO A 101 -15.60 15.59 -0.32
C PRO A 101 -14.62 15.88 -1.46
N ASP A 102 -13.34 15.57 -1.25
CA ASP A 102 -12.27 15.69 -2.22
C ASP A 102 -12.19 14.49 -3.19
N GLY A 103 -13.10 13.52 -3.08
CA GLY A 103 -13.12 12.29 -3.86
C GLY A 103 -11.98 11.33 -3.52
N ARG A 104 -11.28 11.54 -2.41
CA ARG A 104 -10.15 10.72 -1.99
C ARG A 104 -10.51 9.81 -0.84
N VAL A 105 -9.79 8.69 -0.77
CA VAL A 105 -9.83 7.78 0.36
C VAL A 105 -8.42 7.24 0.61
N ALA A 106 -8.04 7.15 1.88
CA ALA A 106 -6.74 6.66 2.29
C ALA A 106 -6.90 5.44 3.20
N ILE A 107 -6.40 4.30 2.76
CA ILE A 107 -6.42 3.03 3.51
C ILE A 107 -5.02 2.71 3.98
N ARG A 108 -4.87 2.32 5.24
CA ARG A 108 -3.56 2.23 5.90
C ARG A 108 -3.47 1.07 6.86
N GLY A 109 -2.23 0.70 7.17
CA GLY A 109 -1.94 -0.25 8.24
C GLY A 109 -2.08 -1.72 7.86
N ILE A 110 -1.86 -2.05 6.58
CA ILE A 110 -1.73 -3.44 6.11
C ILE A 110 -0.58 -4.12 6.83
N GLN A 111 -0.82 -5.28 7.42
CA GLN A 111 0.16 -6.22 7.96
C GLN A 111 0.52 -7.24 6.89
N TRP A 112 1.74 -7.15 6.35
CA TRP A 112 2.18 -8.06 5.29
C TRP A 112 2.53 -9.43 5.85
N ALA A 113 2.19 -10.48 5.11
CA ALA A 113 2.62 -11.83 5.44
C ALA A 113 4.13 -11.99 5.22
N ARG A 114 4.69 -13.13 5.65
CA ARG A 114 6.13 -13.42 5.54
C ARG A 114 6.58 -13.89 4.16
N ALA A 115 5.65 -14.19 3.26
CA ALA A 115 5.98 -14.58 1.89
C ALA A 115 6.32 -13.36 1.05
N ALA A 116 7.49 -13.38 0.41
CA ALA A 116 7.93 -12.34 -0.51
C ALA A 116 7.38 -12.57 -1.92
N GLY A 117 7.25 -11.49 -2.69
CA GLY A 117 6.82 -11.49 -4.08
C GLY A 117 5.86 -10.35 -4.40
N PRO A 118 5.38 -10.30 -5.66
CA PRO A 118 4.36 -9.34 -6.06
C PRO A 118 3.01 -9.68 -5.40
N VAL A 119 2.31 -8.65 -4.94
CA VAL A 119 0.94 -8.74 -4.42
C VAL A 119 0.04 -7.91 -5.31
N GLN A 120 -1.03 -8.53 -5.82
CA GLN A 120 -2.06 -7.82 -6.59
C GLN A 120 -3.24 -7.46 -5.68
N LEU A 121 -3.39 -6.18 -5.41
CA LEU A 121 -4.49 -5.64 -4.64
C LEU A 121 -5.68 -5.33 -5.56
N ARG A 122 -6.83 -5.94 -5.30
CA ARG A 122 -8.06 -5.64 -6.03
C ARG A 122 -8.78 -4.46 -5.39
N ILE A 123 -8.98 -3.40 -6.16
CA ILE A 123 -9.69 -2.20 -5.74
C ILE A 123 -11.02 -2.17 -6.49
N THR A 124 -12.13 -2.01 -5.76
CA THR A 124 -13.47 -1.92 -6.34
C THR A 124 -14.21 -0.74 -5.72
N ALA A 125 -14.70 0.16 -6.55
CA ALA A 125 -15.49 1.32 -6.14
C ALA A 125 -16.95 1.16 -6.56
N ASN A 126 -17.87 1.66 -5.74
CA ASN A 126 -19.28 1.79 -6.09
C ASN A 126 -19.91 3.08 -5.52
N LYS A 127 -20.87 3.65 -6.26
CA LYS A 127 -21.69 4.79 -5.87
C LYS A 127 -23.03 4.68 -6.58
N GLY A 128 -24.11 4.42 -5.84
CA GLY A 128 -25.40 4.09 -6.45
C GLY A 128 -25.26 2.89 -7.38
N GLU A 129 -25.61 3.06 -8.65
CA GLU A 129 -25.50 2.02 -9.67
C GLU A 129 -24.12 1.94 -10.35
N ALA A 130 -23.30 3.01 -10.27
CA ALA A 130 -22.00 2.98 -10.90
C ALA A 130 -20.99 2.15 -10.12
N ARG A 131 -20.21 1.36 -10.87
CA ARG A 131 -19.17 0.47 -10.34
C ARG A 131 -17.92 0.54 -11.21
N ALA A 132 -16.77 0.51 -10.56
CA ALA A 132 -15.48 0.40 -11.23
C ALA A 132 -14.55 -0.54 -10.45
N GLY A 133 -13.57 -1.12 -11.12
CA GLY A 133 -12.57 -1.96 -10.46
C GLY A 133 -11.24 -1.95 -11.20
N ILE A 134 -10.16 -1.99 -10.43
CA ILE A 134 -8.78 -2.03 -10.94
C ILE A 134 -7.93 -2.98 -10.08
N LEU A 135 -6.76 -3.36 -10.59
CA LEU A 135 -5.73 -4.06 -9.84
C LEU A 135 -4.56 -3.10 -9.61
N SER A 136 -4.05 -3.07 -8.38
CA SER A 136 -2.84 -2.32 -8.02
C SER A 136 -1.77 -3.31 -7.57
N THR A 137 -0.60 -3.28 -8.21
CA THR A 137 0.50 -4.18 -7.89
C THR A 137 1.39 -3.54 -6.83
N GLN A 138 1.79 -4.33 -5.83
CA GLN A 138 2.76 -3.97 -4.80
C GLN A 138 3.77 -5.09 -4.65
N TYR A 139 4.85 -4.84 -3.92
CA TYR A 139 5.92 -5.82 -3.73
C TYR A 139 6.21 -6.02 -2.25
N VAL A 140 6.34 -7.29 -1.87
CA VAL A 140 6.81 -7.67 -0.54
C VAL A 140 8.20 -8.29 -0.70
N THR A 141 9.18 -7.79 0.04
CA THR A 141 10.56 -8.28 0.02
C THR A 141 10.93 -8.93 1.34
N GLU A 142 11.87 -9.87 1.30
CA GLU A 142 12.35 -10.52 2.51
C GLU A 142 13.06 -9.51 3.45
N PRO A 143 12.92 -9.65 4.78
CA PRO A 143 13.66 -8.82 5.72
C PRO A 143 15.16 -9.08 5.60
N ALA A 144 15.95 -8.02 5.53
CA ALA A 144 17.40 -8.11 5.58
C ALA A 144 17.84 -8.80 6.89
N GLY A 145 18.28 -10.05 6.81
CA GLY A 145 18.68 -10.87 7.95
C GLY A 145 18.04 -12.27 8.04
N SER A 146 17.18 -12.66 7.09
CA SER A 146 16.62 -14.02 7.00
C SER A 146 17.58 -15.09 6.46
N SER A 147 18.86 -14.77 6.25
CA SER A 147 19.91 -15.77 6.08
C SER A 147 20.16 -16.47 7.42
N GLN A 148 19.23 -17.33 7.83
CA GLN A 148 19.53 -18.36 8.82
C GLN A 148 20.75 -19.13 8.30
N PRO A 149 21.88 -19.15 9.03
CA PRO A 149 22.97 -20.04 8.66
C PRO A 149 22.37 -21.43 8.65
N ARG A 150 22.40 -22.08 7.49
CA ARG A 150 22.17 -23.51 7.40
C ARG A 150 23.18 -24.13 8.35
N ARG A 151 22.75 -24.54 9.55
CA ARG A 151 23.56 -25.34 10.47
C ARG A 151 23.75 -26.66 9.73
N GLY A 152 24.81 -26.73 8.93
CA GLY A 152 25.24 -27.98 8.34
C GLY A 152 25.50 -28.97 9.46
N PRO A 153 25.34 -30.28 9.22
CA PRO A 153 25.76 -31.27 10.19
C PRO A 153 27.27 -31.11 10.39
N ASP A 154 27.69 -30.69 11.58
CA ASP A 154 29.11 -30.61 11.94
C ASP A 154 29.73 -32.03 11.83
N PRO A 155 30.81 -32.23 11.06
CA PRO A 155 31.57 -33.47 11.18
C PRO A 155 32.29 -33.46 12.54
N ALA A 156 32.15 -34.57 13.25
CA ALA A 156 32.65 -34.83 14.60
C ALA A 156 33.97 -34.12 14.96
N GLY A 157 33.89 -33.19 15.92
CA GLY A 157 35.02 -32.65 16.67
C GLY A 157 34.63 -32.54 18.15
N PRO A 158 35.55 -32.80 19.10
CA PRO A 158 35.22 -32.89 20.52
C PRO A 158 34.74 -31.54 21.10
N PRO A 159 33.82 -31.55 22.09
CA PRO A 159 33.18 -30.36 22.61
C PRO A 159 34.21 -29.46 23.32
N ARG A 160 34.37 -28.24 22.82
CA ARG A 160 35.06 -27.16 23.55
C ARG A 160 34.03 -26.44 24.42
N PRO A 161 34.34 -26.08 25.67
CA PRO A 161 33.41 -25.36 26.53
C PRO A 161 33.10 -23.98 25.94
N SER A 162 31.82 -23.73 25.71
CA SER A 162 31.29 -22.44 25.26
C SER A 162 31.41 -21.42 26.39
N ILE A 163 32.42 -20.56 26.29
CA ILE A 163 32.48 -19.33 27.08
C ILE A 163 31.43 -18.39 26.48
N ASN A 164 30.34 -18.16 27.21
CA ASN A 164 29.31 -17.19 26.86
C ASN A 164 29.97 -15.84 26.61
N LYS A 165 30.11 -15.44 25.35
CA LYS A 165 30.52 -14.08 25.00
C LYS A 165 29.26 -13.28 24.75
N GLU A 166 28.90 -12.53 25.78
CA GLU A 166 27.84 -11.55 25.81
C GLU A 166 27.92 -10.64 24.57
N GLN A 167 26.77 -10.52 23.93
CA GLN A 167 26.50 -9.69 22.76
C GLN A 167 26.72 -8.20 23.09
N PRO A 168 27.70 -7.49 22.49
CA PRO A 168 27.80 -6.06 22.68
C PRO A 168 26.97 -5.31 21.63
N SER A 169 25.93 -4.68 22.15
CA SER A 169 25.12 -3.60 21.59
C SER A 169 25.94 -2.50 20.88
N ARG A 170 25.62 -2.27 19.60
CA ARG A 170 25.50 -0.99 18.83
C ARG A 170 26.07 0.32 19.44
N SER A 171 27.30 0.36 19.92
CA SER A 171 27.94 1.62 20.36
C SER A 171 29.45 1.52 20.25
N LYS A 172 30.02 1.84 19.07
CA LYS A 172 31.46 2.18 18.86
C LYS A 172 31.79 2.45 17.38
N TRP A 173 31.11 3.41 16.75
CA TRP A 173 31.59 3.99 15.48
C TRP A 173 32.25 5.38 15.64
N ILE A 174 32.43 5.85 16.88
CA ILE A 174 32.98 7.19 17.17
C ILE A 174 34.43 7.09 17.70
N LEU A 175 35.21 6.08 17.32
CA LEU A 175 36.59 5.89 17.80
C LEU A 175 37.62 5.64 16.69
N LEU A 176 37.38 6.14 15.47
CA LEU A 176 38.39 6.19 14.40
C LEU A 176 38.75 7.63 13.98
N ALA A 177 38.53 8.59 14.87
CA ALA A 177 39.00 9.97 14.75
C ALA A 177 40.06 10.24 15.83
N ALA A 178 41.28 9.72 15.66
CA ALA A 178 42.51 10.20 16.30
C ALA A 178 43.72 9.32 15.89
N LEU A 179 44.90 9.95 15.78
CA LEU A 179 46.25 9.43 15.40
C LEU A 179 46.49 9.38 13.89
N ILE A 180 47.21 10.29 13.22
CA ILE A 180 48.46 11.06 13.51
C ILE A 180 48.43 12.27 12.52
N GLY A 181 48.77 13.54 12.78
CA GLY A 181 49.67 14.15 13.74
C GLY A 181 50.98 14.65 13.10
N GLY A 182 50.96 15.75 12.33
CA GLY A 182 52.06 16.76 12.29
C GLY A 182 53.22 16.70 11.26
N ALA A 183 53.30 17.76 10.42
CA ALA A 183 54.44 18.64 10.03
C ALA A 183 55.80 18.15 9.42
N ALA A 184 56.09 18.72 8.23
CA ALA A 184 57.31 19.41 7.75
C ALA A 184 58.63 18.68 7.31
N ALA A 185 59.11 19.12 6.12
CA ALA A 185 60.50 19.31 5.64
C ALA A 185 61.20 18.27 4.71
N GLY A 186 61.66 18.79 3.54
CA GLY A 186 62.73 18.25 2.65
C GLY A 186 62.32 17.08 1.74
N GLY A 187 62.64 16.97 0.45
CA GLY A 187 63.61 17.62 -0.43
C GLY A 187 64.12 16.58 -1.45
N VAL A 188 64.10 16.93 -2.73
CA VAL A 188 64.85 16.41 -3.91
C VAL A 188 64.73 14.96 -4.42
N ALA A 189 64.15 14.89 -5.63
CA ALA A 189 64.71 14.39 -6.90
C ALA A 189 64.86 12.87 -7.22
N ALA A 190 64.14 12.50 -8.30
CA ALA A 190 64.56 11.72 -9.47
C ALA A 190 64.93 10.24 -9.33
N ALA A 191 64.15 9.39 -10.00
CA ALA A 191 64.66 8.52 -11.08
C ALA A 191 63.52 7.93 -11.91
N ALA A 192 63.73 7.97 -13.22
CA ALA A 192 62.82 7.57 -14.27
C ALA A 192 62.60 6.04 -14.36
N ARG A 193 61.63 5.72 -15.22
CA ARG A 193 61.37 4.46 -15.95
C ARG A 193 60.42 3.46 -15.28
N SER A 194 59.19 3.39 -15.77
CA SER A 194 58.77 2.30 -16.67
C SER A 194 57.29 2.40 -17.01
N GLY A 195 56.99 2.41 -18.31
CA GLY A 195 55.74 2.05 -18.99
C GLY A 195 54.40 2.18 -18.26
N SER A 196 53.70 3.29 -18.49
CA SER A 196 52.24 3.35 -18.33
C SER A 196 51.58 2.73 -19.57
N THR A 197 51.18 1.46 -19.48
CA THR A 197 50.13 0.93 -20.35
C THR A 197 48.79 1.36 -19.77
N ALA A 198 48.19 2.39 -20.38
CA ALA A 198 46.81 2.77 -20.13
C ALA A 198 45.88 1.66 -20.64
N PRO A 199 45.03 1.05 -19.80
CA PRO A 199 43.85 0.36 -20.29
C PRO A 199 42.86 1.45 -20.72
N GLY A 200 42.54 1.46 -22.01
CA GLY A 200 41.58 2.37 -22.61
C GLY A 200 40.22 2.31 -21.93
N ALA A 201 39.52 3.44 -22.01
CA ALA A 201 38.13 3.59 -21.61
C ALA A 201 37.26 2.48 -22.21
N PRO A 202 36.36 1.84 -21.43
CA PRO A 202 35.31 1.04 -22.03
C PRO A 202 34.38 1.96 -22.85
N PRO A 203 33.97 1.57 -24.07
CA PRO A 203 33.04 2.35 -24.87
C PRO A 203 31.67 2.43 -24.20
N LEU A 204 31.03 3.59 -24.30
CA LEU A 204 29.63 3.82 -23.98
C LEU A 204 28.78 2.82 -24.79
N ALA A 205 28.32 1.76 -24.14
CA ALA A 205 27.28 0.91 -24.68
C ALA A 205 25.99 1.73 -24.73
N ALA A 206 25.59 2.13 -25.93
CA ALA A 206 24.28 2.67 -26.20
C ALA A 206 23.24 1.63 -25.76
N VAL A 207 22.45 1.96 -24.73
CA VAL A 207 21.27 1.19 -24.34
C VAL A 207 20.28 1.31 -25.49
N THR A 208 20.16 0.24 -26.27
CA THR A 208 19.12 0.09 -27.27
C THR A 208 17.80 -0.11 -26.54
N LEU A 209 16.87 0.84 -26.76
CA LEU A 209 15.48 0.74 -26.30
C LEU A 209 14.84 -0.50 -26.96
N PRO A 210 14.12 -1.37 -26.23
CA PRO A 210 13.31 -2.37 -26.90
C PRO A 210 12.13 -1.69 -27.59
N THR A 211 12.13 -1.69 -28.92
CA THR A 211 10.95 -1.38 -29.73
C THR A 211 9.90 -2.47 -29.47
N ALA A 212 8.82 -2.09 -28.78
CA ALA A 212 7.64 -2.93 -28.66
C ALA A 212 6.89 -2.97 -30.01
N THR A 213 7.00 -4.09 -30.74
CA THR A 213 6.18 -4.35 -31.93
C THR A 213 4.88 -5.02 -31.49
N ILE A 214 3.78 -4.28 -31.55
CA ILE A 214 2.42 -4.80 -31.42
C ILE A 214 2.08 -5.50 -32.74
N GLY A 215 1.90 -6.82 -32.69
CA GLY A 215 1.45 -7.61 -33.84
C GLY A 215 0.00 -7.27 -34.23
N ASN A 216 -0.31 -7.38 -35.52
CA ASN A 216 -1.66 -7.14 -36.03
C ASN A 216 -2.68 -8.09 -35.37
N PRO A 217 -3.81 -7.58 -34.84
CA PRO A 217 -4.86 -8.45 -34.33
C PRO A 217 -5.58 -9.15 -35.49
N THR A 218 -5.55 -10.49 -35.51
CA THR A 218 -6.39 -11.30 -36.40
C THR A 218 -7.71 -11.60 -35.70
N ILE A 219 -8.82 -11.17 -36.29
CA ILE A 219 -10.18 -11.56 -35.91
C ILE A 219 -10.61 -12.69 -36.85
N THR A 220 -10.89 -13.87 -36.31
CA THR A 220 -11.53 -14.98 -37.04
C THR A 220 -13.01 -15.01 -36.70
N ILE A 221 -13.86 -14.82 -37.70
CA ILE A 221 -15.33 -14.93 -37.57
C ILE A 221 -15.73 -16.31 -38.08
N GLY A 222 -16.39 -17.11 -37.24
CA GLY A 222 -16.93 -18.42 -37.62
C GLY A 222 -18.24 -18.31 -38.42
N PRO A 223 -18.62 -19.36 -39.17
CA PRO A 223 -19.82 -19.35 -40.00
C PRO A 223 -21.13 -19.28 -39.17
N PRO A 224 -22.23 -18.79 -39.77
CA PRO A 224 -23.51 -18.57 -39.09
C PRO A 224 -24.21 -19.87 -38.64
#